data_AF-A0A7X6XZB7-F1
#
_entry.id   AF-A0A7X6XZB7-F1
#
_cell.length_a   1.000
_cell.length_b   1.000
_cell.length_c   1.000
_cell.angle_alpha   90.00
_cell.angle_beta   90.00
_cell.angle_gamma   90.00
#
_symmetry.space_group_name_H-M   'P 1'
#
loop_
_entity.id
_entity.type
_entity.pdbx_description
1 polymer ?
#
loop_
_entity_poly.entity_id
_entity_poly.type
_entity_poly.pdbx_seq_one_letter_code
_entity_poly.pdbx_strand_id
1 'polypeptide(L)'
;MKYSTLVINKLFKKEDKTLEETIKLDILNFIRVIHSNGHDFIDAFYDAEYFGDIGMTFKKMSGQVMGIITVNIKSEGRKLTYIFNDKGYELLDDLLELSELELDEDDIE
;
A
#
# COMPACT_ATOMS: atom_id res chain seq x y z
N MET A 1 -3.88 -6.17 3.65
CA MET A 1 -4.99 -5.42 4.30
C MET A 1 -6.06 -4.98 3.30
N LYS A 2 -7.35 -5.26 3.60
CA LYS A 2 -8.49 -4.84 2.75
C LYS A 2 -8.92 -3.39 2.99
N TYR A 3 -9.35 -2.74 1.91
CA TYR A 3 -9.98 -1.42 1.93
C TYR A 3 -11.30 -1.43 2.70
N SER A 4 -11.50 -0.42 3.56
CA SER A 4 -12.74 -0.24 4.32
C SER A 4 -12.95 1.22 4.70
N THR A 5 -14.06 1.80 4.26
CA THR A 5 -14.47 3.16 4.65
C THR A 5 -14.68 3.30 6.15
N LEU A 6 -15.11 2.22 6.83
CA LEU A 6 -15.24 2.19 8.29
C LEU A 6 -13.88 2.36 8.97
N VAL A 7 -12.84 1.69 8.49
CA VAL A 7 -11.49 1.79 9.06
C VAL A 7 -10.92 3.19 8.83
N ILE A 8 -11.08 3.73 7.63
CA ILE A 8 -10.66 5.10 7.29
C ILE A 8 -11.33 6.12 8.22
N ASN A 9 -12.64 6.05 8.38
CA ASN A 9 -13.39 6.98 9.24
C ASN A 9 -12.98 6.88 10.71
N LYS A 10 -12.64 5.68 11.19
CA LYS A 10 -12.11 5.49 12.55
C LYS A 10 -10.74 6.15 12.70
N LEU A 11 -9.83 5.94 11.74
CA LEU A 11 -8.49 6.53 11.76
C LEU A 11 -8.54 8.06 11.66
N PHE A 12 -9.40 8.62 10.80
CA PHE A 12 -9.56 10.08 10.72
C PHE A 12 -9.94 10.73 12.06
N LYS A 13 -10.75 10.07 12.89
CA LYS A 13 -11.19 10.59 14.18
C LYS A 13 -10.16 10.43 15.31
N LYS A 14 -9.10 9.66 15.08
CA LYS A 14 -8.04 9.47 16.08
C LYS A 14 -7.09 10.65 16.05
N GLU A 15 -6.92 11.37 17.16
CA GLU A 15 -6.00 12.51 17.22
C GLU A 15 -4.54 12.03 17.16
N ASP A 16 -4.16 11.12 18.06
CA ASP A 16 -2.80 10.57 18.13
C ASP A 16 -2.69 9.26 17.36
N LYS A 17 -2.19 9.34 16.11
CA LYS A 17 -1.91 8.16 15.28
C LYS A 17 -0.47 7.71 15.47
N THR A 18 -0.27 6.40 15.50
CA THR A 18 1.08 5.84 15.34
C THR A 18 1.57 6.06 13.90
N LEU A 19 2.88 5.87 13.69
CA LEU A 19 3.49 5.86 12.36
C LEU A 19 2.78 4.85 11.43
N GLU A 20 2.55 3.63 11.91
CA GLU A 20 1.86 2.59 11.14
C GLU A 20 0.42 2.98 10.79
N GLU A 21 -0.31 3.58 11.73
CA GLU A 21 -1.67 4.05 11.50
C GLU A 21 -1.73 5.22 10.53
N THR A 22 -0.73 6.08 10.54
CA THR A 22 -0.58 7.18 9.57
C THR A 22 -0.34 6.61 8.18
N ILE A 23 0.62 5.70 8.05
CA ILE A 23 0.93 5.04 6.77
C ILE A 23 -0.32 4.35 6.21
N LYS A 24 -1.00 3.58 7.06
CA LYS A 24 -2.25 2.89 6.74
C LYS A 24 -3.35 3.83 6.30
N LEU A 25 -3.54 4.96 7.00
CA LEU A 25 -4.55 5.93 6.63
C LEU A 25 -4.26 6.52 5.25
N ASP A 26 -3.02 6.91 4.98
CA ASP A 26 -2.64 7.54 3.72
C ASP A 26 -2.84 6.60 2.52
N ILE A 27 -2.41 5.33 2.66
CA ILE A 27 -2.62 4.31 1.62
C ILE A 27 -4.12 4.07 1.40
N LEU A 28 -4.90 3.88 2.46
CA LEU A 28 -6.34 3.65 2.35
C LEU A 28 -7.08 4.86 1.78
N ASN A 29 -6.60 6.07 2.06
CA ASN A 29 -7.17 7.30 1.50
C ASN A 29 -6.86 7.42 0.01
N PHE A 30 -5.67 7.03 -0.44
CA PHE A 30 -5.38 6.94 -1.88
C PHE A 30 -6.33 5.97 -2.59
N ILE A 31 -6.54 4.77 -2.03
CA ILE A 31 -7.49 3.79 -2.57
C ILE A 31 -8.92 4.35 -2.58
N ARG A 32 -9.33 5.09 -1.53
CA ARG A 32 -10.63 5.77 -1.50
C ARG A 32 -10.81 6.74 -2.67
N VAL A 33 -9.77 7.47 -3.07
CA VAL A 33 -9.83 8.40 -4.20
C VAL A 33 -10.06 7.65 -5.51
N ILE A 34 -9.42 6.49 -5.70
CA ILE A 34 -9.65 5.63 -6.87
C ILE A 34 -11.15 5.27 -6.99
N HIS A 35 -11.76 4.81 -5.88
CA HIS A 35 -13.20 4.51 -5.85
C HIS A 35 -14.06 5.74 -6.11
N SER A 36 -13.70 6.87 -5.51
CA SER A 36 -14.51 8.10 -5.57
C SER A 36 -14.53 8.70 -6.98
N ASN A 37 -13.45 8.52 -7.74
CA ASN A 37 -13.36 8.97 -9.12
C ASN A 37 -13.90 7.93 -10.13
N GLY A 38 -14.27 6.73 -9.68
CA GLY A 38 -14.76 5.66 -10.56
C GLY A 38 -13.75 5.20 -11.60
N HIS A 39 -12.46 5.27 -11.29
CA HIS A 39 -11.41 4.84 -12.21
C HIS A 39 -11.46 3.31 -12.40
N ASP A 40 -11.32 2.85 -13.65
CA ASP A 40 -10.93 1.47 -13.89
C ASP A 40 -9.47 1.31 -13.44
N PHE A 41 -9.26 0.52 -12.38
CA PHE A 41 -7.94 0.35 -11.80
C PHE A 41 -6.95 -0.26 -12.80
N ILE A 42 -7.40 -1.20 -13.65
CA ILE A 42 -6.52 -1.91 -14.58
C ILE A 42 -6.00 -0.94 -15.63
N ASP A 43 -6.88 -0.13 -16.21
CA ASP A 43 -6.52 0.79 -17.28
C ASP A 43 -5.85 2.08 -16.78
N ALA A 44 -6.03 2.43 -15.49
CA ALA A 44 -5.45 3.64 -14.91
C ALA A 44 -3.92 3.59 -14.76
N PHE A 45 -3.30 4.74 -15.02
CA PHE A 45 -1.91 5.05 -14.70
C PHE A 45 -1.83 5.87 -13.40
N TYR A 46 -0.87 5.56 -12.53
CA TYR A 46 -0.59 6.31 -11.31
C TYR A 46 0.89 6.67 -11.24
N ASP A 47 1.19 7.94 -10.98
CA ASP A 47 2.50 8.46 -10.60
C ASP A 47 2.27 9.65 -9.64
N ALA A 48 1.92 9.31 -8.40
CA ALA A 48 1.59 10.29 -7.38
C ALA A 48 2.64 10.28 -6.26
N GLU A 49 2.94 11.46 -5.72
CA GLU A 49 3.91 11.64 -4.65
C GLU A 49 3.30 12.46 -3.50
N TYR A 50 3.56 11.99 -2.28
CA TYR A 50 3.16 12.62 -1.03
C TYR A 50 4.45 13.01 -0.30
N PHE A 51 4.55 14.28 0.07
CA PHE A 51 5.73 14.84 0.73
C PHE A 51 5.47 15.04 2.22
N GLY A 52 6.50 14.87 3.05
CA GLY A 52 6.44 15.03 4.50
C GLY A 52 7.60 14.32 5.19
N ASP A 53 7.47 14.12 6.50
CA ASP A 53 8.38 13.26 7.29
C ASP A 53 8.23 11.78 6.90
N ILE A 54 7.00 11.40 6.54
CA ILE A 54 6.67 10.15 5.84
C ILE A 54 6.38 10.54 4.39
N GLY A 55 7.33 10.29 3.51
CA GLY A 55 7.12 10.45 2.06
C GLY A 55 6.49 9.19 1.47
N MET A 56 5.62 9.32 0.47
CA MET A 56 5.08 8.18 -0.25
C MET A 56 5.06 8.41 -1.76
N THR A 57 5.30 7.35 -2.52
CA THR A 57 5.05 7.35 -3.97
C THR A 57 4.11 6.21 -4.32
N PHE A 58 3.15 6.47 -5.20
CA PHE A 58 2.19 5.49 -5.73
C PHE A 58 2.41 5.38 -7.23
N LYS A 59 2.88 4.22 -7.68
CA LYS A 59 3.24 3.97 -9.08
C LYS A 59 2.51 2.78 -9.66
N LYS A 60 1.99 2.94 -10.87
CA LYS A 60 1.36 1.87 -11.65
C LYS A 60 1.28 2.26 -13.12
N MET A 61 1.57 1.32 -14.00
CA MET A 61 1.33 1.43 -15.44
C MET A 61 -0.08 0.94 -15.81
N SER A 62 -0.63 1.47 -16.90
CA SER A 62 -1.87 0.94 -17.49
C SER A 62 -1.68 -0.55 -17.87
N GLY A 63 -2.71 -1.36 -17.66
CA GLY A 63 -2.71 -2.80 -17.89
C GLY A 63 -2.12 -3.64 -16.73
N GLN A 64 -1.48 -3.03 -15.73
CA GLN A 64 -1.00 -3.77 -14.55
C GLN A 64 -2.15 -4.08 -13.57
N VAL A 65 -2.08 -5.24 -12.92
CA VAL A 65 -3.08 -5.69 -11.93
C VAL A 65 -2.81 -5.19 -10.51
N MET A 66 -1.58 -4.72 -10.25
CA MET A 66 -1.13 -4.17 -8.97
C MET A 66 -0.29 -2.92 -9.24
N GLY A 67 -0.33 -1.97 -8.30
CA GLY A 67 0.62 -0.88 -8.22
C GLY A 67 1.60 -1.08 -7.06
N ILE A 68 2.65 -0.26 -7.03
CA ILE A 68 3.67 -0.25 -5.97
C ILE A 68 3.54 1.06 -5.18
N ILE A 69 3.62 0.93 -3.86
CA ILE A 69 3.78 2.04 -2.94
C ILE A 69 5.18 1.97 -2.34
N THR A 70 5.94 3.04 -2.43
CA THR A 70 7.16 3.21 -1.65
C THR A 70 6.91 4.23 -0.57
N VAL A 71 7.09 3.83 0.69
CA VAL A 71 7.02 4.70 1.87
C VAL A 71 8.44 4.96 2.35
N ASN A 72 8.81 6.24 2.49
CA ASN A 72 10.10 6.68 3.00
C ASN A 72 9.91 7.40 4.34
N ILE A 73 10.43 6.81 5.41
CA ILE A 73 10.29 7.28 6.78
C ILE A 73 11.59 8.00 7.14
N LYS A 74 11.63 9.33 6.95
CA LYS A 74 12.86 10.11 7.06
C LYS A 74 13.47 10.06 8.45
N SER A 75 12.65 10.09 9.49
CA SER A 75 13.09 10.03 10.89
C SER A 75 13.84 8.75 11.23
N GLU A 76 13.55 7.66 10.51
CA GLU A 76 14.15 6.34 10.75
C GLU A 76 15.18 5.95 9.68
N GLY A 77 15.30 6.72 8.60
CA GLY A 77 16.11 6.34 7.44
C GLY A 77 15.64 5.04 6.77
N ARG A 78 14.36 4.69 6.96
CA ARG A 78 13.78 3.40 6.56
C ARG A 78 12.86 3.56 5.37
N LYS A 79 12.86 2.55 4.49
CA LYS A 79 11.93 2.44 3.37
C LYS A 79 11.10 1.17 3.50
N LEU A 80 9.81 1.28 3.20
CA LEU A 80 8.88 0.15 3.10
C LEU A 80 8.27 0.12 1.70
N THR A 81 8.08 -1.09 1.18
CA THR A 81 7.45 -1.29 -0.11
C THR A 81 6.16 -2.06 0.10
N TYR A 82 5.06 -1.53 -0.43
CA TYR A 82 3.77 -2.21 -0.44
C TYR A 82 3.32 -2.43 -1.87
N ILE A 83 2.50 -3.46 -2.09
CA ILE A 83 1.69 -3.58 -3.30
C ILE A 83 0.26 -3.15 -3.00
N PHE A 84 -0.44 -2.61 -4.00
CA PHE A 84 -1.82 -2.19 -3.84
C PHE A 84 -2.67 -2.43 -5.07
N ASN A 85 -3.98 -2.57 -4.83
CA ASN A 85 -5.01 -2.48 -5.85
C ASN A 85 -6.22 -1.69 -5.33
N ASP A 86 -7.31 -1.65 -6.10
CA ASP A 86 -8.55 -1.00 -5.68
C ASP A 86 -9.23 -1.71 -4.49
N LYS A 87 -8.81 -2.92 -4.10
CA LYS A 87 -9.38 -3.68 -2.97
C LYS A 87 -8.56 -3.59 -1.69
N GLY A 88 -7.31 -3.15 -1.74
CA GLY A 88 -6.44 -3.12 -0.56
C GLY A 88 -4.96 -3.00 -0.90
N TYR A 89 -4.13 -3.29 0.10
CA TYR A 89 -2.68 -3.21 -0.01
C TYR A 89 -2.01 -4.21 0.94
N GLU A 90 -0.82 -4.69 0.61
CA GLU A 90 -0.01 -5.61 1.45
C GLU A 90 1.46 -5.21 1.44
N LEU A 91 2.20 -5.54 2.50
CA LEU A 91 3.64 -5.29 2.54
C LEU A 91 4.31 -6.28 1.59
N LEU A 92 5.24 -5.79 0.76
CA LEU A 92 5.91 -6.63 -0.22
C LEU A 92 6.77 -7.70 0.45
N ASP A 93 7.44 -7.34 1.55
CA ASP A 93 8.33 -8.27 2.27
C ASP A 93 7.54 -9.48 2.79
N ASP A 94 6.34 -9.27 3.38
CA ASP A 94 5.44 -10.36 3.82
C ASP A 94 5.09 -11.33 2.68
N LEU A 95 5.00 -10.85 1.44
CA LEU A 95 4.68 -11.68 0.27
C LEU A 95 5.88 -12.46 -0.25
N LEU A 96 7.08 -11.90 -0.10
CA LEU A 96 8.32 -12.57 -0.49
C LEU A 96 8.66 -13.69 0.48
N GLU A 97 8.43 -13.50 1.78
CA GLU A 97 8.57 -14.56 2.78
C GLU A 97 7.66 -15.77 2.47
N LEU A 98 6.46 -15.55 1.94
CA LEU A 98 5.59 -16.64 1.49
C LEU A 98 6.18 -17.44 0.32
N SER A 99 6.87 -16.78 -0.61
CA SER A 99 7.49 -17.45 -1.75
C SER A 99 8.69 -18.32 -1.35
N GLU A 100 9.38 -17.97 -0.27
CA GLU A 100 10.50 -18.77 0.25
C GLU A 100 10.00 -20.04 0.95
N LEU A 101 8.85 -19.97 1.65
CA LEU A 101 8.22 -21.13 2.30
C LEU A 101 7.69 -22.19 1.31
N GLU A 102 7.32 -21.79 0.09
CA GLU A 102 6.84 -22.70 -0.95
C GLU A 102 7.98 -23.42 -1.70
N LEU A 103 9.22 -22.93 -1.60
CA LEU A 103 10.39 -23.53 -2.27
C LEU A 103 11.05 -24.65 -1.47
N ASP A 104 10.72 -24.78 -0.18
CA ASP A 104 11.27 -25.82 0.70
C ASP A 104 10.57 -27.19 0.56
N GLU A 105 9.39 -27.27 -0.10
CA GLU A 105 8.62 -28.53 -0.21
C GLU A 105 9.02 -29.43 -1.39
N ASP A 106 9.80 -28.93 -2.37
CA ASP A 106 10.24 -29.70 -3.55
C ASP A 106 11.73 -30.14 -3.52
N ASP A 107 12.46 -29.85 -2.43
CA ASP A 107 13.89 -30.24 -2.25
C ASP A 107 14.07 -31.50 -1.36
N ILE A 108 13.05 -32.35 -1.24
CA ILE A 108 13.15 -33.68 -0.58
C ILE A 108 13.04 -34.79 -1.63
N GLU A 109 14.22 -35.19 -2.14
CA GLU A 109 14.60 -36.42 -2.88
C GLU A 109 13.68 -37.01 -3.96
#